data_AF-A0A150FTF3-F1
#
_entry.id   AF-A0A150FTF3-F1
#
_cell.length_a   1.000
_cell.length_b   1.000
_cell.length_c   1.000
_cell.angle_alpha   90.00
_cell.angle_beta   90.00
_cell.angle_gamma   90.00
#
_symmetry.space_group_name_H-M   'P 1'
#
loop_
_entity.id
_entity.type
_entity.pdbx_description
1 polymer ?
#
loop_
_entity_poly.entity_id
_entity_poly.type
_entity_poly.pdbx_seq_one_letter_code
_entity_poly.pdbx_strand_id
1 'polypeptide(L)'
;MHASPDPQGTIGALKFTQIDKQGFEDRAYRLHYNESQSRADAFANAGAAVGLAAAALLLPRGSPPLSYGLAAAGGSAVGTALGVAAHVASRPPEHRTPNKALHELVRSD
;
A
#
# COMPACT_ATOMS: atom_id res chain seq x y z
N MET A 1 -1.27 18.02 -29.18
CA MET A 1 -1.59 17.37 -27.90
C MET A 1 -0.55 17.82 -26.88
N HIS A 2 -0.90 18.83 -26.07
CA HIS A 2 -0.04 19.37 -25.03
C HIS A 2 -0.32 18.55 -23.76
N ALA A 3 0.61 17.67 -23.37
CA ALA A 3 0.52 17.00 -22.08
C ALA A 3 0.84 18.04 -21.01
N SER A 4 -0.16 18.39 -20.18
CA SER A 4 0.07 19.20 -18.99
C SER A 4 0.93 18.40 -18.01
N PRO A 5 2.07 18.93 -17.53
CA PRO A 5 2.85 18.28 -16.48
C PRO A 5 2.00 18.22 -15.23
N ASP A 6 1.80 17.00 -14.73
CA ASP A 6 1.02 16.72 -13.53
C ASP A 6 1.69 17.41 -12.32
N PRO A 7 1.05 18.42 -11.69
CA PRO A 7 1.66 19.21 -10.63
C PRO A 7 2.10 18.36 -9.42
N GLN A 8 1.56 17.15 -9.28
CA GLN A 8 1.95 16.22 -8.23
C GLN A 8 3.36 15.62 -8.45
N GLY A 9 3.71 15.34 -9.70
CA GLY A 9 5.03 14.80 -10.06
C GLY A 9 6.16 15.82 -9.87
N THR A 10 5.89 17.09 -10.15
CA THR A 10 6.86 18.19 -10.00
C THR A 10 7.14 18.50 -8.53
N ILE A 11 6.11 18.47 -7.67
CA ILE A 11 6.28 18.66 -6.21
C ILE A 11 7.06 17.49 -5.58
N GLY A 12 6.80 16.27 -6.05
CA GLY A 12 7.57 15.10 -5.64
C GLY A 12 9.06 15.24 -5.95
N ALA A 13 9.40 15.60 -7.19
CA ALA A 13 10.78 15.81 -7.64
C ALA A 13 11.50 16.95 -6.89
N LEU A 14 10.81 18.06 -6.61
CA LEU A 14 11.36 19.20 -5.85
C LEU A 14 11.69 18.85 -4.40
N LYS A 15 10.97 17.90 -3.79
CA LYS A 15 11.30 17.44 -2.43
C LYS A 15 12.55 16.57 -2.39
N PHE A 16 12.93 15.93 -3.49
CA PHE A 16 14.15 15.12 -3.56
C PHE A 16 15.43 15.97 -3.65
N THR A 17 15.35 17.20 -4.17
CA THR A 17 16.54 18.07 -4.32
C THR A 17 16.99 18.72 -3.01
N GLN A 18 16.17 18.66 -1.95
CA GLN A 18 16.48 19.24 -0.63
C GLN A 18 16.94 18.21 0.41
N ILE A 19 17.04 16.93 0.04
CA ILE A 19 17.45 15.87 0.96
C ILE A 19 18.93 15.60 0.77
N ASP A 20 19.69 15.72 1.85
CA ASP A 20 21.09 15.33 1.88
C ASP A 20 21.26 13.81 1.80
N LYS A 21 22.43 13.33 1.41
CA LYS A 21 22.70 11.89 1.24
C LYS A 21 22.38 11.11 2.53
N GLN A 22 22.73 11.67 3.70
CA GLN A 22 22.43 11.08 5.00
C GLN A 22 20.93 11.02 5.30
N GLY A 23 20.16 12.08 5.01
CA GLY A 23 18.70 12.06 5.13
C GLY A 23 18.04 11.08 4.16
N PHE A 24 18.62 10.86 2.98
CA PHE A 24 18.14 9.84 2.04
C PHE A 24 18.37 8.42 2.57
N GLU A 25 19.55 8.15 3.13
CA GLU A 25 19.91 6.87 3.74
C GLU A 25 19.06 6.55 4.97
N ASP A 26 18.83 7.52 5.88
CA ASP A 26 17.94 7.35 7.03
C ASP A 26 16.49 7.10 6.60
N ARG A 27 16.00 7.85 5.61
CA ARG A 27 14.63 7.67 5.12
C ARG A 27 14.45 6.34 4.41
N ALA A 28 15.45 5.90 3.64
CA ALA A 28 15.45 4.58 3.01
C ALA A 28 15.51 3.46 4.06
N TYR A 29 16.33 3.60 5.10
CA TYR A 29 16.39 2.67 6.22
C TYR A 29 15.03 2.56 6.92
N ARG A 30 14.42 3.69 7.28
CA ARG A 30 13.09 3.72 7.93
C ARG A 30 11.97 3.17 7.04
N LEU A 31 12.05 3.34 5.72
CA LEU A 31 11.09 2.77 4.78
C LEU A 31 11.28 1.25 4.64
N HIS A 32 12.53 0.80 4.57
CA HIS A 32 12.89 -0.62 4.43
C HIS A 32 12.49 -1.44 5.66
N TYR A 33 12.66 -0.87 6.86
CA TYR A 33 12.29 -1.51 8.12
C TYR A 33 10.87 -1.14 8.61
N ASN A 34 10.02 -0.60 7.74
CA ASN A 34 8.65 -0.25 8.13
C ASN A 34 7.75 -1.50 8.18
N GLU A 35 7.84 -2.26 9.28
CA GLU A 35 7.03 -3.46 9.52
C GLU A 35 5.52 -3.18 9.35
N SER A 36 5.07 -1.98 9.70
CA SER A 36 3.67 -1.60 9.59
C SER A 36 3.21 -1.53 8.13
N GLN A 37 4.09 -1.07 7.23
CA GLN A 37 3.84 -1.03 5.79
C GLN A 37 3.87 -2.44 5.20
N SER A 38 4.89 -3.25 5.55
CA SER A 38 4.97 -4.65 5.10
C SER A 38 3.71 -5.44 5.47
N ARG A 39 3.17 -5.24 6.68
CA ARG A 39 1.91 -5.88 7.08
C ARG A 39 0.72 -5.34 6.30
N ALA A 40 0.64 -4.04 6.04
CA ALA A 40 -0.43 -3.47 5.21
C ALA A 40 -0.40 -4.05 3.79
N ASP A 41 0.79 -4.14 3.19
CA ASP A 41 1.00 -4.71 1.86
C ASP A 41 0.61 -6.19 1.80
N ALA A 42 0.93 -6.98 2.83
CA ALA A 42 0.52 -8.37 2.91
C ALA A 42 -1.01 -8.53 2.92
N PHE A 43 -1.72 -7.73 3.72
CA PHE A 43 -3.18 -7.74 3.76
C PHE A 43 -3.80 -7.25 2.45
N ALA A 44 -3.25 -6.20 1.84
CA ALA A 44 -3.68 -5.69 0.55
C ALA A 44 -3.54 -6.74 -0.55
N ASN A 45 -2.38 -7.40 -0.64
CA ASN A 45 -2.10 -8.44 -1.63
C ASN A 45 -2.98 -9.68 -1.41
N ALA A 46 -3.14 -10.12 -0.15
CA ALA A 46 -4.03 -11.24 0.17
C ALA A 46 -5.49 -10.91 -0.19
N GLY A 47 -5.95 -9.70 0.16
CA GLY A 47 -7.27 -9.21 -0.22
C GLY A 47 -7.46 -9.17 -1.73
N ALA A 48 -6.50 -8.62 -2.48
CA ALA A 48 -6.53 -8.57 -3.94
C ALA A 48 -6.64 -9.97 -4.55
N ALA A 49 -5.82 -10.93 -4.08
CA ALA A 49 -5.82 -12.29 -4.57
C ALA A 49 -7.16 -13.00 -4.32
N VAL A 50 -7.74 -12.84 -3.12
CA VAL A 50 -9.05 -13.39 -2.78
C VAL A 50 -10.16 -12.73 -3.62
N GLY A 51 -10.11 -11.42 -3.80
CA GLY A 51 -11.07 -10.68 -4.62
C GLY A 51 -11.01 -11.05 -6.10
N LEU A 52 -9.80 -11.27 -6.64
CA LEU A 52 -9.59 -11.78 -7.99
C LEU A 52 -10.17 -13.19 -8.13
N ALA A 53 -9.89 -14.08 -7.19
CA ALA A 53 -10.41 -15.45 -7.20
C ALA A 53 -11.94 -15.46 -7.12
N ALA A 54 -12.53 -14.62 -6.27
CA ALA A 54 -13.98 -14.47 -6.17
C ALA A 54 -14.59 -13.98 -7.49
N ALA A 55 -13.99 -12.97 -8.13
CA ALA A 55 -14.44 -12.50 -9.44
C ALA A 55 -14.35 -13.58 -10.51
N ALA A 56 -13.27 -14.37 -10.53
CA ALA A 56 -13.08 -15.47 -11.47
C ALA A 56 -14.14 -16.58 -11.30
N LEU A 57 -14.57 -16.86 -10.06
CA LEU A 57 -15.59 -17.87 -9.76
C LEU A 57 -17.02 -17.41 -10.08
N LEU A 58 -17.29 -16.11 -9.97
CA LEU A 58 -18.65 -15.56 -10.15
C LEU A 58 -18.96 -15.16 -11.60
N LEU A 59 -17.97 -15.15 -12.49
CA LEU A 59 -18.16 -14.83 -13.91
C LEU A 59 -18.85 -15.98 -14.66
N PRO A 60 -19.97 -15.71 -15.36
CA PRO A 60 -20.63 -16.71 -16.20
C PRO A 60 -19.70 -17.22 -17.31
N ARG A 61 -19.72 -18.53 -17.56
CA ARG A 61 -19.05 -19.13 -18.71
C ARG A 61 -19.62 -18.56 -20.01
N GLY A 62 -18.74 -18.05 -20.88
CA GLY A 62 -19.12 -17.42 -22.15
C GLY A 62 -19.20 -15.89 -22.09
N SER A 63 -18.82 -15.27 -20.97
CA SER A 63 -18.73 -13.82 -20.85
C SER A 63 -17.69 -13.23 -21.84
N PRO A 64 -17.89 -12.00 -22.35
CA PRO A 64 -16.91 -11.35 -23.22
C PRO A 64 -15.54 -11.20 -22.55
N PRO A 65 -14.41 -11.25 -23.30
CA PRO A 65 -13.07 -11.08 -22.73
C PRO A 65 -12.88 -9.79 -21.92
N LEU A 66 -13.50 -8.69 -22.37
CA LEU A 66 -13.46 -7.40 -21.67
C LEU A 66 -14.10 -7.47 -20.27
N SER A 67 -15.16 -8.27 -20.12
CA SER A 67 -15.86 -8.47 -18.85
C SER A 67 -15.00 -9.21 -17.84
N TYR A 68 -14.15 -10.14 -18.29
CA TYR A 68 -13.18 -10.81 -17.42
C TYR A 68 -12.14 -9.84 -16.88
N GLY A 69 -11.58 -8.98 -17.73
CA GLY A 69 -10.61 -7.96 -17.30
C GLY A 69 -11.20 -6.98 -16.29
N LEU A 70 -12.39 -6.46 -16.57
CA LEU A 70 -13.12 -5.55 -15.68
C LEU A 70 -13.49 -6.21 -14.35
N ALA A 71 -14.00 -7.44 -14.38
CA ALA A 71 -14.38 -8.16 -13.17
C ALA A 71 -13.15 -8.56 -12.34
N ALA A 72 -12.05 -9.00 -12.96
CA ALA A 72 -10.81 -9.30 -12.24
C ALA A 72 -10.22 -8.04 -11.59
N ALA A 73 -10.18 -6.92 -12.30
CA ALA A 73 -9.71 -5.64 -11.77
C ALA A 73 -10.63 -5.13 -10.64
N GLY A 74 -11.95 -5.15 -10.84
CA GLY A 74 -12.92 -4.73 -9.85
C GLY A 74 -12.91 -5.61 -8.60
N GLY A 75 -12.88 -6.94 -8.78
CA GLY A 75 -12.77 -7.90 -7.70
C GLY A 75 -11.49 -7.71 -6.89
N SER A 76 -10.35 -7.54 -7.57
CA SER A 76 -9.07 -7.25 -6.91
C SER A 76 -9.14 -5.94 -6.12
N ALA A 77 -9.70 -4.87 -6.68
CA ALA A 77 -9.81 -3.58 -6.00
C ALA A 77 -10.69 -3.65 -4.74
N VAL A 78 -11.85 -4.30 -4.82
CA VAL A 78 -12.72 -4.54 -3.66
C VAL A 78 -12.01 -5.41 -2.62
N GLY A 79 -11.33 -6.47 -3.08
CA GLY A 79 -10.53 -7.35 -2.23
C GLY A 79 -9.44 -6.60 -1.49
N THR A 80 -8.67 -5.74 -2.16
CA THR A 80 -7.66 -4.87 -1.55
C THR A 80 -8.27 -3.97 -0.48
N ALA A 81 -9.39 -3.30 -0.78
CA ALA A 81 -10.06 -2.42 0.17
C ALA A 81 -10.49 -3.18 1.43
N LEU A 82 -11.05 -4.38 1.27
CA LEU A 82 -11.41 -5.25 2.39
C LEU A 82 -10.18 -5.76 3.16
N GLY A 83 -9.09 -6.08 2.46
CA GLY A 83 -7.81 -6.45 3.07
C GLY A 83 -7.24 -5.33 3.94
N VAL A 84 -7.25 -4.09 3.44
CA VAL A 84 -6.83 -2.91 4.23
C VAL A 84 -7.76 -2.68 5.42
N ALA A 85 -9.07 -2.80 5.25
CA ALA A 85 -10.01 -2.72 6.37
C ALA A 85 -9.73 -3.80 7.43
N ALA A 86 -9.45 -5.03 7.01
CA ALA A 86 -9.07 -6.12 7.89
C ALA A 86 -7.72 -5.86 8.60
N HIS A 87 -6.73 -5.26 7.91
CA HIS A 87 -5.48 -4.83 8.55
C HIS A 87 -5.72 -3.83 9.68
N VAL A 88 -6.60 -2.85 9.45
CA VAL A 88 -6.95 -1.83 10.45
C VAL A 88 -7.69 -2.46 11.64
N ALA A 89 -8.65 -3.34 11.37
CA ALA A 89 -9.43 -4.03 12.39
C ALA A 89 -8.60 -5.03 13.22
N SER A 90 -7.61 -5.68 12.61
CA SER A 90 -6.75 -6.68 13.24
C SER A 90 -5.44 -6.11 13.81
N ARG A 91 -5.34 -4.78 13.97
CA ARG A 91 -4.12 -4.16 14.51
C ARG A 91 -3.82 -4.68 15.93
N PRO A 92 -2.64 -5.31 16.15
CA PRO A 92 -2.24 -5.71 17.49
C PRO A 92 -2.05 -4.46 18.37
N PRO A 93 -2.33 -4.54 19.68
CA PRO A 93 -2.19 -3.41 20.60
C PRO A 93 -0.76 -2.82 20.60
N GLU A 94 0.23 -3.69 20.40
CA GLU A 94 1.66 -3.40 20.38
C GLU A 94 2.08 -2.46 19.24
N HIS A 95 1.28 -2.37 18.18
CA HIS A 95 1.52 -1.52 17.02
C HIS A 95 0.63 -0.27 17.00
N ARG A 96 0.03 0.11 18.15
CA ARG A 96 -0.77 1.35 18.25
C ARG A 96 0.09 2.61 18.14
N THR A 97 1.34 2.54 18.62
CA THR A 97 2.24 3.70 18.57
C THR A 97 2.85 3.82 17.17
N PRO A 98 2.72 4.97 16.48
CA PRO A 98 3.13 5.13 15.08
C PRO A 98 4.63 4.91 14.83
N ASN A 99 5.45 4.87 15.87
CA ASN A 99 6.89 4.87 15.73
C ASN A 99 7.56 4.18 16.92
N LYS A 100 7.82 2.87 16.78
CA LYS A 100 8.51 2.06 17.79
C LYS A 100 9.89 2.65 18.14
N ALA A 101 10.59 3.17 17.12
CA ALA A 101 11.89 3.84 17.27
C ALA A 101 11.84 5.10 18.17
N LEU A 102 10.76 5.91 18.12
CA LEU A 102 10.62 7.05 19.03
C LEU A 102 10.38 6.59 20.48
N HIS A 103 9.68 5.48 20.66
CA HIS A 103 9.42 4.92 21.99
C HIS A 103 10.65 4.26 22.61
N GLU A 104 11.55 3.70 21.80
CA GLU A 104 12.81 3.11 22.26
C GLU A 104 13.86 4.19 22.57
N LEU A 105 13.86 5.32 21.85
CA LEU A 105 14.73 6.47 22.13
C LEU A 105 14.42 7.17 23.46
N VAL A 106 13.16 7.19 23.91
CA VAL A 106 12.71 7.81 25.17
C VAL A 106 12.99 6.92 26.40
N ARG A 107 13.67 5.78 26.22
CA ARG A 107 13.98 4.83 27.31
C ARG A 107 15.48 4.70 27.59
N SER A 108 16.29 5.55 26.99
CA SER A 108 17.76 5.49 27.07
C SER A 108 18.37 6.44 28.11
N ASP A 109 17.54 6.98 29.00
CA ASP A 109 17.87 7.84 30.14
C ASP A 109 17.93 7.06 31.48
#